data_AF-A0A3N7DNQ0-F1
#
_entry.id   AF-A0A3N7DNQ0-F1
#
_cell.length_a   1.000
_cell.length_b   1.000
_cell.length_c   1.000
_cell.angle_alpha   90.00
_cell.angle_beta   90.00
_cell.angle_gamma   90.00
#
_symmetry.space_group_name_H-M   'P 1'
#
loop_
_entity.id
_entity.type
_entity.pdbx_description
1 polymer ?
#
loop_
_entity_poly.entity_id
_entity_poly.type
_entity_poly.pdbx_seq_one_letter_code
_entity_poly.pdbx_strand_id
1 'polypeptide(L)' 'MKISCRQASRLISQGMDQPLNQWQYVRLRVHLWMCGNCRQFSHQLQLLQQAARKAGRGE' A
#
# COMPACT_ATOMS: atom_id res chain seq x y z
N MET A 1 -17.96 -5.70 2.52
CA MET A 1 -17.74 -6.99 1.82
C MET A 1 -16.30 -7.03 1.32
N LYS A 2 -15.64 -8.18 1.47
CA LYS A 2 -14.20 -8.39 1.61
C LYS A 2 -13.34 -7.86 0.44
N ILE A 3 -12.39 -6.97 0.74
CA ILE A 3 -11.21 -6.81 -0.12
C ILE A 3 -10.28 -8.00 0.13
N SER A 4 -9.95 -8.74 -0.92
CA SER A 4 -8.99 -9.83 -0.84
C SER A 4 -7.57 -9.29 -0.73
N CYS A 5 -6.63 -10.08 -0.21
CA CYS A 5 -5.21 -9.70 -0.11
C CYS A 5 -4.66 -9.18 -1.45
N ARG A 6 -5.14 -9.74 -2.57
CA ARG A 6 -4.79 -9.32 -3.94
C ARG A 6 -5.34 -7.95 -4.33
N GLN A 7 -6.50 -7.57 -3.80
CA GLN A 7 -7.08 -6.26 -4.03
C GLN A 7 -6.44 -5.23 -3.10
N ALA A 8 -6.09 -5.62 -1.88
CA ALA A 8 -5.29 -4.81 -0.96
C ALA A 8 -3.92 -4.47 -1.56
N SER A 9 -3.20 -5.46 -2.10
CA SER A 9 -1.92 -5.21 -2.77
C SER A 9 -2.06 -4.32 -4.00
N ARG A 10 -3.14 -4.48 -4.79
CA ARG A 10 -3.44 -3.61 -5.92
C ARG A 10 -3.68 -2.16 -5.49
N LEU A 11 -4.47 -1.95 -4.44
CA LEU A 11 -4.71 -0.62 -3.86
C LEU A 11 -3.42 0.00 -3.32
N ILE A 12 -2.59 -0.77 -2.61
CA ILE A 12 -1.29 -0.31 -2.12
C ILE A 12 -0.43 0.18 -3.29
N SER A 13 -0.31 -0.61 -4.36
CA SER A 13 0.44 -0.22 -5.57
C SER A 13 -0.16 1.00 -6.27
N GLN A 14 -1.49 1.07 -6.38
CA GLN A 14 -2.16 2.24 -6.95
C GLN A 14 -1.93 3.51 -6.13
N GLY A 15 -1.89 3.40 -4.79
CA GLY A 15 -1.55 4.49 -3.88
C GLY A 15 -0.14 5.04 -4.02
N MET A 16 0.75 4.29 -4.68
CA MET A 16 2.11 4.73 -4.93
C MET A 16 2.23 5.62 -6.15
N ASP A 17 1.38 5.37 -7.15
CA ASP A 17 1.37 6.05 -8.44
C ASP A 17 0.37 7.22 -8.45
N GLN A 18 -0.78 7.06 -7.78
CA GLN A 18 -1.86 8.03 -7.75
C GLN A 18 -2.47 8.14 -6.34
N PRO A 19 -2.94 9.33 -5.90
CA PRO A 19 -3.62 9.44 -4.63
C PRO A 19 -4.86 8.53 -4.60
N LEU A 20 -4.84 7.53 -3.73
CA LEU A 20 -5.99 6.66 -3.48
C LEU A 20 -7.19 7.49 -3.03
N ASN A 21 -8.36 7.11 -3.51
CA ASN A 21 -9.61 7.65 -3.00
C ASN A 21 -9.73 7.34 -1.49
N GLN A 22 -10.07 8.34 -0.66
CA GLN A 22 -10.03 8.25 0.82
C GLN A 22 -10.81 7.03 1.37
N TRP A 23 -11.93 6.69 0.72
CA TRP A 23 -12.74 5.50 1.04
C TRP A 23 -12.01 4.17 0.84
N GLN A 24 -11.17 4.06 -0.19
CA GLN A 24 -10.37 2.86 -0.47
C GLN A 24 -9.24 2.72 0.54
N TYR A 25 -8.65 3.85 0.97
CA TYR A 25 -7.64 3.88 2.02
C TYR A 25 -8.20 3.40 3.36
N VAL A 26 -9.39 3.86 3.76
CA VAL A 26 -10.05 3.41 5.00
C VAL A 26 -10.33 1.90 4.94
N ARG A 27 -10.88 1.39 3.83
CA ARG A 27 -11.12 -0.05 3.66
C ARG A 27 -9.84 -0.87 3.75
N LEU A 28 -8.78 -0.42 3.08
CA LEU A 28 -7.45 -1.03 3.12
C LEU A 28 -6.94 -1.08 4.56
N ARG A 29 -7.02 0.02 5.31
CA ARG A 29 -6.55 0.11 6.69
C ARG A 29 -7.28 -0.85 7.63
N VAL A 30 -8.60 -0.99 7.46
CA VAL A 30 -9.42 -1.98 8.19
C VAL A 30 -8.97 -3.42 7.86
N HIS A 31 -8.65 -3.72 6.60
CA HIS A 31 -8.15 -5.04 6.21
C HIS A 31 -6.74 -5.32 6.75
N LEU A 32 -5.81 -4.35 6.70
CA LEU A 32 -4.48 -4.49 7.32
C LEU A 32 -4.56 -4.72 8.83
N TRP A 33 -5.58 -4.17 9.48
CA TRP A 33 -5.82 -4.40 10.90
C TRP A 33 -6.19 -5.86 11.20
N MET A 34 -6.96 -6.49 10.31
CA MET A 34 -7.36 -7.89 10.43
C MET A 34 -6.35 -8.89 9.82
N CYS A 35 -5.51 -8.44 8.88
CA CYS A 35 -4.56 -9.29 8.15
C CYS A 35 -3.12 -8.78 8.32
N GLY A 36 -2.38 -9.43 9.22
CA GLY A 36 -0.97 -9.12 9.48
C GLY A 36 -0.06 -9.29 8.25
N ASN A 37 -0.37 -10.25 7.36
CA ASN A 37 0.41 -10.47 6.14
C ASN A 37 0.35 -9.26 5.19
N CYS A 38 -0.85 -8.70 4.98
CA CYS A 38 -1.01 -7.50 4.17
C CYS A 38 -0.39 -6.26 4.82
N ARG A 39 -0.36 -6.22 6.17
CA ARG A 39 0.32 -5.15 6.91
C ARG A 39 1.83 -5.18 6.69
N GLN A 40 2.44 -6.35 6.81
CA GLN A 40 3.87 -6.52 6.55
C GLN A 40 4.23 -6.16 5.10
N PHE A 41 3.43 -6.65 4.15
CA PHE A 41 3.60 -6.36 2.73
C PHE A 41 3.54 -4.85 2.45
N SER A 42 2.54 -4.14 3.00
CA SER A 42 2.43 -2.69 2.85
C SER A 42 3.64 -1.94 3.40
N HIS A 43 4.16 -2.38 4.54
CA HIS A 43 5.35 -1.77 5.15
C HIS A 43 6.60 -1.98 4.27
N GLN A 44 6.79 -3.20 3.78
CA GLN A 44 7.90 -3.55 2.90
C GLN A 44 7.87 -2.75 1.58
N LEU A 45 6.68 -2.60 1.00
CA LEU A 45 6.47 -1.78 -0.20
C LEU A 45 6.73 -0.30 0.05
N GLN A 46 6.30 0.25 1.19
CA GLN A 46 6.61 1.63 1.56
C GLN A 46 8.12 1.85 1.75
N LEU A 47 8.85 0.89 2.31
CA LEU A 47 10.31 0.95 2.41
C LEU A 47 10.97 0.96 1.04
N LEU A 48 10.55 0.08 0.13
CA LEU A 48 11.02 0.09 -1.27
C LEU A 48 10.72 1.43 -1.94
N GLN A 49 9.52 1.98 -1.75
CA GLN A 49 9.14 3.24 -2.35
C GLN A 49 9.96 4.41 -1.79
N GLN A 50 10.24 4.44 -0.49
CA GLN A 50 11.10 5.45 0.11
C GLN A 50 12.53 5.34 -0.39
N ALA A 51 13.06 4.12 -0.52
CA ALA A 51 14.37 3.89 -1.11
C ALA A 51 14.42 4.32 -2.58
N ALA A 52 13.42 3.96 -3.39
CA ALA A 52 13.29 4.36 -4.78
C ALA A 52 13.16 5.88 -4.94
N ARG A 53 12.39 6.56 -4.09
CA ARG A 53 12.29 8.03 -4.07
C ARG A 53 13.59 8.72 -3.65
N LYS A 54 14.39 8.09 -2.78
CA LYS A 54 15.72 8.58 -2.40
C LYS A 54 16.74 8.34 -3.53
N ALA A 55 16.68 7.18 -4.17
CA ALA A 55 17.57 6.82 -5.28
C ALA A 55 17.29 7.64 -6.56
N GLY A 56 16.02 7.84 -6.91
CA GLY A 56 15.60 8.66 -8.06
C GLY A 56 15.69 10.17 -7.83
N ARG A 57 16.24 10.62 -6.69
CA ARG A 57 16.56 12.04 -6.42
C ARG A 57 18.08 12.27 -6.43
N GLY A 58 18.81 11.38 -7.11
CA GLY A 58 20.25 11.40 -7.32
C GLY A 58 20.61 11.43 -8.80
N GLU A 59 19.89 12.25 -9.58
CA GLU A 59 20.27 12.71 -10.92
C GLU A 59 20.25 14.23 -10.98
#